data_AF-A0A5E4D6T0-F1
#
_entry.id   AF-A0A5E4D6T0-F1
#
_cell.length_a   1.000
_cell.length_b   1.000
_cell.length_c   1.000
_cell.angle_alpha   90.00
_cell.angle_beta   90.00
_cell.angle_gamma   90.00
#
_symmetry.space_group_name_H-M   'P 1'
#
loop_
_entity.id
_entity.type
_entity.pdbx_description
1 polymer ?
#
loop_
_entity_poly.entity_id
_entity_poly.type
_entity_poly.pdbx_seq_one_letter_code
_entity_poly.pdbx_strand_id
1 'polypeptide(L)'
;MQLTAGILAAKFKPETERALKATLRESAQLLSQTNEKGRKFQKTMVTFQKEFKCCGLISGAADWGRNFEEAYESCKCSSPSDSCITYTGRYVYKQTCEPVIRASVSNHLDIVIGLSFGLAAVEVLGMVFSMILFCQIEKR
;
A
#
# COMPACT_ATOMS: atom_id res chain seq x y z
N MET A 1 -10.35 9.11 -21.90
CA MET A 1 -9.11 8.98 -21.09
C MET A 1 -9.27 8.06 -19.88
N GLN A 2 -10.42 8.04 -19.20
CA GLN A 2 -10.62 7.19 -18.00
C GLN A 2 -10.56 5.68 -18.34
N LEU A 3 -11.26 5.24 -19.39
CA LEU A 3 -11.26 3.83 -19.81
C LEU A 3 -9.87 3.35 -20.24
N THR A 4 -9.12 4.17 -20.99
CA THR A 4 -7.76 3.83 -21.42
C THR A 4 -6.79 3.72 -20.24
N ALA A 5 -6.88 4.63 -19.27
CA ALA A 5 -6.09 4.57 -18.04
C ALA A 5 -6.44 3.33 -17.19
N GLY A 6 -7.73 3.00 -17.05
CA GLY A 6 -8.19 1.82 -16.30
C GLY A 6 -7.72 0.50 -16.90
N ILE A 7 -7.83 0.35 -18.22
CA ILE A 7 -7.34 -0.85 -18.94
C ILE A 7 -5.82 -0.97 -18.81
N LEU A 8 -5.10 0.15 -18.96
CA LEU A 8 -3.65 0.17 -18.82
C LEU A 8 -3.23 -0.24 -17.40
N ALA A 9 -3.87 0.31 -16.37
CA ALA A 9 -3.61 -0.04 -14.97
C ALA A 9 -3.85 -1.53 -14.69
N ALA A 10 -4.95 -2.09 -15.21
CA ALA A 10 -5.24 -3.52 -15.06
C ALA A 10 -4.19 -4.40 -15.74
N LYS A 11 -3.75 -4.03 -16.96
CA LYS A 11 -2.72 -4.79 -17.70
C LYS A 11 -1.34 -4.70 -17.04
N PHE A 12 -0.99 -3.53 -16.50
CA PHE A 12 0.32 -3.28 -15.88
C PHE A 12 0.37 -3.64 -14.39
N LYS A 13 -0.75 -4.02 -13.76
CA LYS A 13 -0.78 -4.53 -12.37
C LYS A 13 0.37 -5.50 -12.03
N PRO A 14 0.63 -6.58 -12.80
CA PRO A 14 1.74 -7.49 -12.50
C PRO A 14 3.13 -6.83 -12.58
N GLU A 15 3.30 -5.85 -13.47
CA GLU A 15 4.55 -5.08 -13.56
C GLU A 15 4.71 -4.15 -12.36
N THR A 16 3.64 -3.47 -11.96
CA THR A 16 3.59 -2.63 -10.75
C THR A 16 3.90 -3.44 -9.50
N GLU A 17 3.39 -4.66 -9.36
CA GLU A 17 3.71 -5.54 -8.22
C GLU A 17 5.19 -5.93 -8.19
N ARG A 18 5.80 -6.20 -9.35
CA ARG A 18 7.24 -6.48 -9.46
C ARG A 18 8.07 -5.26 -9.09
N ALA A 19 7.73 -4.10 -9.65
CA ALA A 19 8.39 -2.83 -9.34
C ALA A 19 8.27 -2.50 -7.85
N LEU A 20 7.08 -2.65 -7.27
CA LEU A 20 6.84 -2.46 -5.85
C LEU A 20 7.74 -3.39 -5.03
N LYS A 21 7.79 -4.68 -5.35
CA LYS A 21 8.66 -5.63 -4.64
C LYS A 21 10.14 -5.24 -4.69
N ALA A 22 10.62 -4.78 -5.84
CA ALA A 22 12.00 -4.30 -5.99
C ALA A 22 12.25 -3.05 -5.13
N THR A 23 11.34 -2.07 -5.19
CA THR A 23 11.40 -0.84 -4.40
C THR A 23 11.34 -1.13 -2.89
N LEU A 24 10.52 -2.09 -2.44
CA LEU A 24 10.47 -2.48 -1.03
C LEU A 24 11.79 -3.11 -0.57
N ARG A 25 12.41 -3.95 -1.40
CA ARG A 25 13.74 -4.50 -1.10
C ARG A 25 14.81 -3.43 -1.00
N GLU A 26 14.81 -2.48 -1.93
CA GLU A 26 15.75 -1.37 -1.91
C GLU A 26 15.50 -0.46 -0.71
N SER A 27 14.25 -0.12 -0.40
CA SER A 27 13.91 0.78 0.71
C SER A 27 14.10 0.15 2.09
N ALA A 28 14.23 -1.17 2.21
CA ALA A 28 14.51 -1.84 3.49
C ALA A 28 15.77 -1.28 4.16
N GLN A 29 16.78 -0.92 3.38
CA GLN A 29 18.02 -0.34 3.91
C GLN A 29 17.80 1.02 4.60
N LEU A 30 16.73 1.75 4.27
CA LEU A 30 16.41 3.05 4.88
C LEU A 30 16.00 2.92 6.36
N LEU A 31 15.57 1.73 6.79
CA LEU A 31 15.21 1.48 8.20
C LEU A 31 16.42 1.54 9.14
N SER A 32 17.62 1.17 8.66
CA SER A 32 18.85 1.22 9.45
C SER A 32 19.68 2.49 9.23
N GLN A 33 19.36 3.30 8.22
CA GLN A 33 20.07 4.56 7.93
C GLN A 33 19.76 5.66 8.95
N THR A 34 20.69 6.59 9.13
CA THR A 34 20.53 7.74 10.05
C THR A 34 20.35 9.08 9.33
N ASN A 35 20.33 9.08 7.99
CA ASN A 35 20.12 10.28 7.19
C ASN A 35 18.64 10.74 7.23
N GLU A 36 18.37 11.94 6.71
CA GLU A 36 17.02 12.52 6.71
C GLU A 36 15.99 11.67 5.95
N LYS A 37 16.39 11.09 4.81
CA LYS A 37 15.52 10.22 4.01
C LYS A 37 15.10 8.97 4.80
N GLY A 38 16.06 8.35 5.49
CA GLY A 38 15.83 7.23 6.41
C GLY A 38 14.84 7.60 7.51
N ARG A 39 15.06 8.72 8.20
CA ARG A 39 14.14 9.17 9.27
C ARG A 39 12.71 9.41 8.78
N LYS A 40 12.53 9.97 7.57
CA LYS A 40 11.19 10.16 6.99
C LYS A 40 10.51 8.81 6.72
N PHE A 41 11.24 7.87 6.13
CA PHE A 41 10.74 6.53 5.86
C PHE A 41 10.42 5.75 7.14
N GLN A 42 11.30 5.84 8.15
CA GLN A 42 11.12 5.20 9.46
C GLN A 42 9.84 5.68 10.16
N LYS A 43 9.52 6.98 10.12
CA LYS A 43 8.26 7.50 10.67
C LYS A 43 7.04 6.86 10.02
N THR A 44 7.05 6.74 8.70
CA THR A 44 5.97 6.06 7.96
C THR A 44 5.88 4.59 8.35
N MET A 45 7.01 3.89 8.43
CA MET A 45 7.04 2.48 8.81
C MET A 45 6.63 2.22 10.26
N VAL A 46 6.96 3.11 11.19
CA VAL A 46 6.48 3.04 12.58
C VAL A 46 4.96 3.11 12.65
N THR A 47 4.33 4.04 11.92
CA THR A 47 2.87 4.13 11.86
C THR A 47 2.28 2.87 11.23
N PHE A 48 2.85 2.42 10.12
CA PHE A 48 2.37 1.25 9.40
C PHE A 48 2.44 -0.03 10.25
N GLN A 49 3.55 -0.28 10.95
CA GLN A 49 3.70 -1.45 11.81
C GLN A 49 2.67 -1.47 12.95
N LYS A 50 2.34 -0.31 13.54
CA LYS A 50 1.35 -0.19 14.61
C LYS A 50 -0.05 -0.57 14.15
N GLU A 51 -0.40 -0.14 12.94
CA GLU A 51 -1.71 -0.35 12.32
C GLU A 51 -1.86 -1.79 11.82
N PHE A 52 -0.86 -2.30 11.10
CA PHE A 52 -0.95 -3.56 10.36
C PHE A 52 -0.31 -4.77 11.07
N LYS A 53 0.22 -4.59 12.28
CA LYS A 53 0.74 -5.67 13.14
C LYS A 53 1.81 -6.54 12.45
N CYS A 54 2.77 -5.88 11.83
CA CYS A 54 3.95 -6.50 11.22
C CYS A 54 5.24 -5.87 11.82
N CYS A 55 6.39 -6.51 11.63
CA CYS A 55 7.69 -5.96 12.05
C CYS A 55 8.72 -6.03 10.92
N GLY A 56 9.49 -4.96 10.76
CA GLY A 56 10.45 -4.80 9.67
C GLY A 56 9.80 -4.69 8.31
N LEU A 57 10.64 -4.70 7.28
CA LEU A 57 10.17 -4.70 5.90
C LEU A 57 10.36 -6.07 5.24
N ILE A 58 11.59 -6.56 5.18
CA ILE A 58 12.00 -7.79 4.49
C ILE A 58 12.51 -8.85 5.49
N SER A 59 13.39 -8.46 6.41
CA SER A 59 14.08 -9.38 7.33
C SER A 59 13.57 -9.27 8.77
N GLY A 60 12.38 -8.69 8.94
CA GLY A 60 11.79 -8.51 10.26
C GLY A 60 12.47 -7.40 11.07
N ALA A 61 12.46 -7.54 12.39
CA ALA A 61 13.09 -6.59 13.31
C ALA A 61 14.56 -6.26 12.97
N ALA A 62 15.29 -7.17 12.32
CA ALA A 62 16.67 -6.98 11.90
C ALA A 62 16.87 -5.82 10.92
N ASP A 63 15.86 -5.46 10.11
CA ASP A 63 15.98 -4.37 9.13
C ASP A 63 16.24 -3.00 9.78
N TRP A 64 15.83 -2.83 11.04
CA TRP A 64 16.02 -1.60 11.80
C TRP A 64 17.47 -1.39 12.26
N GLY A 65 18.27 -2.45 12.33
CA GLY A 65 19.65 -2.39 12.83
C GLY A 65 19.74 -1.67 14.18
N ARG A 66 20.55 -0.62 14.26
CA ARG A 66 20.74 0.19 15.49
C ARG A 66 19.52 1.03 15.86
N ASN A 67 18.60 1.28 14.93
CA ASN A 67 17.41 2.08 15.16
C ASN A 67 16.25 1.25 15.77
N PHE A 68 16.48 -0.05 16.02
CA PHE A 68 15.43 -0.94 16.53
C PHE A 68 14.87 -0.50 17.89
N GLU A 69 15.70 0.07 18.76
CA GLU A 69 15.26 0.48 20.10
C GLU A 69 14.13 1.52 20.04
N GLU A 70 14.25 2.49 19.13
CA GLU A 70 13.23 3.53 18.90
C GLU A 70 11.98 2.96 18.20
N ALA A 71 12.17 1.97 17.32
CA ALA A 71 11.11 1.38 16.53
C ALA A 71 10.36 0.24 17.24
N TYR A 72 10.91 -0.32 18.32
CA TYR A 72 10.40 -1.52 18.98
C TYR A 72 8.90 -1.42 19.33
N GLU A 73 8.48 -0.30 19.93
CA GLU A 73 7.08 -0.10 20.33
C GLU A 73 6.10 -0.13 19.15
N SER A 74 6.58 0.06 17.93
CA SER A 74 5.73 0.00 16.74
C SER A 74 5.43 -1.41 16.25
N CYS A 75 6.27 -2.39 16.58
CA CYS A 75 6.09 -3.78 16.17
C CYS A 75 6.02 -4.76 17.36
N LYS A 76 5.88 -4.21 18.57
CA LYS A 76 5.71 -4.95 19.82
C LYS A 76 4.50 -5.89 19.74
N CYS A 77 4.70 -7.11 20.20
CA CYS A 77 3.63 -8.08 20.38
C CYS A 77 3.33 -8.32 21.87
N SER A 78 2.05 -8.51 22.19
CA SER A 78 1.58 -8.60 23.58
C SER A 78 1.94 -9.89 24.30
N SER A 79 2.05 -11.03 23.61
CA SER A 79 2.29 -12.34 24.25
C SER A 79 2.96 -13.35 23.31
N PRO A 80 3.68 -14.36 23.87
CA PRO A 80 4.15 -15.49 23.09
C PRO A 80 2.96 -16.22 22.48
N SER A 81 2.92 -16.22 21.16
CA SER A 81 1.89 -16.82 20.32
C SER A 81 2.49 -17.14 18.95
N ASP A 82 1.79 -17.90 18.12
CA ASP A 82 2.30 -18.30 16.79
C ASP A 82 2.62 -17.12 15.85
N SER A 83 2.02 -15.96 16.12
CA SER A 83 2.22 -14.73 15.34
C SER A 83 3.39 -13.88 15.82
N CYS A 84 4.08 -14.28 16.90
CA CYS A 84 5.11 -13.48 17.54
C CYS A 84 6.40 -14.26 17.77
N ILE A 85 7.53 -13.56 17.68
CA ILE A 85 8.88 -14.12 17.86
C ILE A 85 9.66 -13.25 18.84
N THR A 86 10.67 -13.84 19.46
CA THR A 86 11.61 -13.11 20.31
C THR A 86 12.76 -12.57 19.47
N TYR A 87 12.96 -11.26 19.51
CA TYR A 87 14.12 -10.58 18.94
C TYR A 87 14.77 -9.72 20.03
N THR A 88 16.08 -9.91 20.26
CA THR A 88 16.85 -9.22 21.31
C THR A 88 16.16 -9.24 22.69
N GLY A 89 15.59 -10.38 23.07
CA GLY A 89 14.88 -10.56 24.35
C GLY A 89 13.50 -9.91 24.44
N ARG A 90 12.95 -9.38 23.34
CA ARG A 90 11.64 -8.72 23.28
C ARG A 90 10.71 -9.40 22.27
N TYR A 91 9.41 -9.35 22.51
CA TYR A 91 8.42 -9.95 21.61
C TYR A 91 8.01 -8.98 20.50
N VAL A 92 8.15 -9.42 19.26
CA VAL A 92 7.76 -8.68 18.05
C VAL A 92 6.90 -9.54 17.13
N TYR A 93 6.13 -8.89 16.27
CA TYR A 93 5.37 -9.61 15.23
C TYR A 93 6.32 -10.37 14.30
N LYS A 94 5.99 -11.65 14.07
CA LYS A 94 6.73 -12.55 13.16
C LYS A 94 6.56 -12.15 11.70
N GLN A 95 5.40 -11.61 11.35
CA GLN A 95 5.07 -11.21 9.99
C GLN A 95 5.86 -9.96 9.59
N THR A 96 6.52 -10.01 8.44
CA THR A 96 7.19 -8.85 7.84
C THR A 96 6.20 -7.96 7.11
N CYS A 97 6.49 -6.66 6.96
CA CYS A 97 5.53 -5.75 6.35
C CYS A 97 5.49 -5.82 4.82
N GLU A 98 6.50 -6.39 4.13
CA GLU A 98 6.49 -6.53 2.66
C GLU A 98 5.24 -7.24 2.11
N PRO A 99 4.83 -8.43 2.57
CA PRO A 99 3.58 -9.06 2.11
C PRO A 99 2.34 -8.23 2.45
N VAL A 100 2.33 -7.52 3.58
CA VAL A 100 1.20 -6.70 4.00
C VAL A 100 1.04 -5.45 3.14
N ILE A 101 2.14 -4.78 2.83
CA ILE A 101 2.17 -3.63 1.92
C ILE A 101 1.74 -4.04 0.52
N ARG A 102 2.25 -5.16 -0.01
CA ARG A 102 1.82 -5.68 -1.31
C ARG A 102 0.32 -5.96 -1.36
N ALA A 103 -0.20 -6.65 -0.34
CA ALA A 103 -1.62 -6.95 -0.25
C ALA A 103 -2.45 -5.66 -0.16
N SER A 104 -2.03 -4.70 0.66
CA SER A 104 -2.68 -3.38 0.77
C SER A 104 -2.72 -2.66 -0.58
N VAL A 105 -1.58 -2.54 -1.28
CA VAL A 105 -1.51 -1.88 -2.59
C VAL A 105 -2.37 -2.60 -3.62
N SER A 106 -2.30 -3.93 -3.71
CA SER A 106 -3.14 -4.70 -4.65
C SER A 106 -4.63 -4.47 -4.38
N ASN A 107 -5.06 -4.56 -3.11
CA ASN A 107 -6.46 -4.39 -2.73
C ASN A 107 -6.96 -2.98 -3.06
N HIS A 108 -6.16 -1.95 -2.78
CA HIS A 108 -6.54 -0.57 -3.11
C HIS A 108 -6.57 -0.32 -4.62
N LEU A 109 -5.66 -0.91 -5.39
CA LEU A 109 -5.70 -0.83 -6.86
C LEU A 109 -6.99 -1.44 -7.41
N ASP A 110 -7.42 -2.59 -6.89
CA ASP A 110 -8.67 -3.24 -7.32
C ASP A 110 -9.90 -2.36 -7.05
N ILE A 111 -9.96 -1.70 -5.88
CA ILE A 111 -11.02 -0.75 -5.54
C ILE A 111 -11.03 0.46 -6.47
N VAL A 112 -9.86 1.05 -6.75
CA VAL A 112 -9.74 2.22 -7.64
C VAL A 112 -10.15 1.88 -9.07
N ILE A 113 -9.76 0.70 -9.56
CA ILE A 113 -10.19 0.18 -10.87
C ILE A 113 -11.72 0.08 -10.90
N GLY A 114 -12.34 -0.53 -9.89
CA GLY A 114 -13.80 -0.62 -9.79
C GLY A 114 -14.50 0.75 -9.79
N LEU A 115 -14.01 1.71 -9.01
CA LEU A 115 -14.56 3.07 -8.97
C LEU A 115 -14.48 3.76 -10.33
N SER A 116 -13.36 3.60 -11.06
CA SER A 116 -13.18 4.21 -12.37
C SER A 116 -14.19 3.73 -13.41
N PHE A 117 -14.53 2.43 -13.40
CA PHE A 117 -15.57 1.88 -14.27
C PHE A 117 -16.96 2.37 -13.88
N GLY A 118 -17.24 2.48 -12.58
CA GLY A 118 -18.51 3.05 -12.09
C GLY A 118 -18.72 4.49 -12.57
N LEU A 119 -17.69 5.34 -12.45
CA LEU A 119 -17.74 6.72 -12.93
C LEU A 119 -17.92 6.82 -14.45
N ALA A 120 -17.23 5.96 -15.22
CA ALA A 120 -17.39 5.92 -16.66
C ALA A 120 -18.83 5.58 -17.09
N ALA A 121 -19.52 4.67 -16.38
CA ALA A 121 -20.91 4.34 -16.68
C ALA A 121 -21.85 5.54 -16.45
N VAL A 122 -21.65 6.29 -15.36
CA VAL A 122 -22.43 7.51 -15.06
C VAL A 122 -22.19 8.58 -16.13
N GLU A 123 -20.94 8.75 -16.58
CA GLU A 123 -20.59 9.71 -17.64
C GLU A 123 -21.31 9.38 -18.95
N VAL A 124 -21.33 8.11 -19.36
CA VAL A 124 -22.05 7.65 -20.57
C VAL A 124 -23.54 7.92 -20.46
N LEU A 125 -24.16 7.60 -19.32
CA LEU A 125 -25.58 7.90 -19.09
C LEU A 125 -25.85 9.42 -19.15
N GLY A 126 -24.95 10.22 -18.59
CA GLY A 126 -24.99 11.68 -18.68
C GLY A 126 -24.98 12.18 -20.13
N MET A 127 -24.06 11.69 -20.96
CA MET A 127 -24.00 12.06 -22.38
C MET A 127 -25.27 11.66 -23.14
N VAL A 128 -25.81 10.47 -22.87
CA VAL A 128 -27.07 10.00 -23.49
C VAL A 128 -28.23 10.92 -23.13
N PHE A 129 -28.40 11.24 -21.84
CA PHE A 129 -29.46 12.15 -21.41
C PHE A 129 -29.28 13.57 -21.97
N SER A 130 -28.05 14.08 -22.04
CA SER A 130 -27.77 15.38 -22.65
C SER A 130 -28.16 15.42 -24.14
N MET A 131 -27.84 14.37 -24.92
CA MET A 131 -28.24 14.28 -26.32
C MET A 131 -29.77 14.23 -26.48
N ILE A 132 -30.47 13.45 -25.65
CA ILE A 132 -31.94 13.37 -25.68
C ILE A 132 -32.55 14.73 -25.37
N LEU A 133 -32.09 15.42 -24.32
CA LEU A 133 -32.60 16.73 -23.93
C LEU A 133 -32.36 17.78 -25.02
N PHE A 134 -31.17 17.78 -25.63
CA PHE A 134 -30.85 18.68 -26.74
C PHE A 134 -31.82 18.50 -27.92
N CYS A 135 -32.06 17.25 -28.34
CA CYS A 135 -33.00 16.95 -29.43
C CYS A 135 -34.46 17.30 -29.09
N GLN A 136 -34.86 17.29 -27.82
CA GLN A 136 -36.21 17.68 -27.39
C GLN A 136 -36.39 19.20 -27.40
N ILE A 137 -35.35 19.95 -27.05
CA ILE A 137 -35.39 21.42 -27.07
C ILE A 137 -35.42 21.94 -28.51
N GLU A 138 -34.65 21.37 -29.42
CA GLU A 138 -34.61 21.81 -30.84
C GLU A 138 -35.92 21.57 -31.59
N LYS A 139 -36.70 20.55 -31.18
CA LYS A 139 -38.02 20.26 -31.78
C LYS A 139 -39.14 21.18 -31.28
N ARG A 140 -38.88 22.04 -30.30
CA ARG A 140 -39.82 23.05 -29.79
C ARG A 140 -39.47 24.41 -30.38
#